data_AF-A0A4Q6G171-F1
#
_entry.id   AF-A0A4Q6G171-F1
#
_cell.length_a   1.000
_cell.length_b   1.000
_cell.length_c   1.000
_cell.angle_alpha   90.00
_cell.angle_beta   90.00
_cell.angle_gamma   90.00
#
_symmetry.space_group_name_H-M   'P 1'
#
loop_
_entity.id
_entity.type
_entity.pdbx_description
1 polymer ?
#
loop_
_entity_poly.entity_id
_entity_poly.type
_entity_poly.pdbx_seq_one_letter_code
_entity_poly.pdbx_strand_id
1 'polypeptide(L)' 'GQGYELVADYVLELDRSNPQTAARLANVLTRFKNLDDKRQTLIKNALKRISEHGPLSSDVYEIVSKSLL' A
#
# COMPACT_ATOMS: atom_id res chain seq x y z
N GLY A 1 2.31 -11.70 6.92
CA GLY A 1 1.60 -11.66 5.63
C GLY A 1 0.25 -11.03 5.82
N GLN A 2 -0.66 -11.74 6.49
CA GLN A 2 -2.07 -11.35 6.66
C GLN A 2 -2.33 -9.90 7.08
N GLY A 3 -1.53 -9.33 7.99
CA GLY A 3 -1.68 -7.91 8.37
C GLY A 3 -1.41 -6.92 7.22
N TYR A 4 -0.46 -7.21 6.33
CA TYR A 4 -0.16 -6.34 5.19
C TYR A 4 -1.24 -6.44 4.11
N GLU A 5 -1.79 -7.64 3.91
CA GLU A 5 -2.94 -7.86 3.02
C GLU A 5 -4.18 -7.14 3.53
N LEU A 6 -4.45 -7.22 4.84
CA LEU A 6 -5.57 -6.51 5.46
C LEU A 6 -5.44 -4.98 5.28
N VAL A 7 -4.24 -4.43 5.44
CA VAL A 7 -4.00 -3.01 5.18
C VAL A 7 -4.25 -2.69 3.71
N ALA A 8 -3.81 -3.54 2.78
CA ALA A 8 -4.09 -3.35 1.35
C ALA A 8 -5.59 -3.37 1.05
N ASP A 9 -6.36 -4.28 1.66
CA ASP A 9 -7.82 -4.33 1.52
C ASP A 9 -8.47 -3.00 1.94
N TYR A 10 -8.12 -2.49 3.12
CA TYR A 10 -8.66 -1.22 3.60
C TYR A 10 -8.21 -0.01 2.79
N VAL A 11 -6.98 0.00 2.27
CA VAL A 11 -6.53 1.05 1.35
C VAL A 11 -7.45 1.07 0.13
N LEU A 12 -7.71 -0.08 -0.48
CA LEU A 12 -8.55 -0.17 -1.68
C LEU A 12 -10.01 0.18 -1.42
N GLU A 13 -10.56 -0.25 -0.28
CA GLU A 13 -11.93 0.09 0.14
C GLU A 13 -12.09 1.60 0.37
N LEU A 14 -11.11 2.23 1.02
CA LEU A 14 -11.16 3.63 1.39
C LEU A 14 -10.75 4.56 0.25
N ASP A 15 -9.95 4.13 -0.72
CA ASP A 15 -9.41 5.01 -1.75
C ASP A 15 -10.51 5.74 -2.53
N ARG A 16 -11.63 5.06 -2.80
CA ARG A 16 -12.76 5.65 -3.52
C ARG A 16 -13.56 6.66 -2.68
N SER A 17 -13.69 6.44 -1.38
CA SER A 17 -14.57 7.22 -0.50
C SER A 17 -13.83 8.29 0.31
N ASN A 18 -12.56 8.05 0.63
CA ASN A 18 -11.69 8.90 1.43
C ASN A 18 -10.19 8.67 1.07
N PRO A 19 -9.73 9.24 -0.06
CA PRO A 19 -8.34 9.15 -0.52
C PRO A 19 -7.30 9.51 0.53
N GLN A 20 -7.55 10.53 1.35
CA GLN A 20 -6.61 10.99 2.38
C GLN A 20 -6.40 9.94 3.47
N THR A 21 -7.47 9.25 3.87
CA THR A 21 -7.36 8.17 4.86
C THR A 21 -6.69 6.95 4.26
N ALA A 22 -7.03 6.58 3.03
CA ALA A 22 -6.36 5.52 2.29
C ALA A 22 -4.85 5.78 2.15
N ALA A 23 -4.47 7.01 1.81
CA ALA A 23 -3.07 7.44 1.72
C ALA A 23 -2.33 7.33 3.06
N ARG A 24 -2.97 7.71 4.18
CA ARG A 24 -2.36 7.54 5.52
C ARG A 24 -2.13 6.06 5.87
N LEU A 25 -3.04 5.17 5.46
CA LEU A 25 -2.85 3.72 5.64
C LEU A 25 -1.75 3.17 4.72
N ALA A 26 -1.75 3.54 3.44
CA ALA A 26 -0.72 3.16 2.48
C ALA A 26 0.69 3.58 2.96
N ASN A 27 0.81 4.74 3.60
CA ASN A 27 2.06 5.22 4.19
C ASN A 27 2.68 4.26 5.22
N VAL A 28 1.88 3.48 5.95
CA VAL A 28 2.38 2.48 6.91
C VAL A 28 3.18 1.40 6.20
N LEU A 29 2.76 1.02 4.99
CA LEU A 29 3.43 0.02 4.17
C LEU A 29 4.74 0.53 3.54
N THR A 30 5.09 1.81 3.63
CA THR A 30 6.31 2.36 2.99
C THR A 30 7.59 2.12 3.82
N ARG A 31 7.44 1.86 5.12
CA ARG A 31 8.54 1.76 6.08
C ARG A 31 9.17 0.35 6.13
N PHE A 32 9.29 -0.33 5.00
CA PHE A 32 9.78 -1.71 4.95
C PHE A 32 11.29 -1.84 4.75
N LYS A 33 12.00 -0.80 4.29
CA LYS A 33 13.42 -0.88 3.87
C LYS A 33 14.38 -1.38 4.97
N ASN A 34 14.02 -1.23 6.24
CA ASN A 34 14.83 -1.65 7.39
C ASN A 34 14.38 -2.99 8.01
N LEU A 35 13.44 -3.70 7.38
CA LEU A 35 12.95 -5.00 7.85
C LEU A 35 13.74 -6.14 7.22
N ASP A 36 13.60 -7.36 7.75
CA ASP A 36 14.15 -8.56 7.12
C ASP A 36 13.51 -8.84 5.75
N ASP A 37 14.25 -9.55 4.88
CA ASP A 37 13.86 -9.81 3.49
C ASP A 37 12.46 -10.40 3.35
N LYS A 38 12.09 -11.32 4.25
CA LYS A 38 10.76 -11.95 4.22
C LYS A 38 9.65 -10.92 4.42
N ARG A 39 9.81 -10.01 5.38
CA ARG A 39 8.83 -8.93 5.61
C ARG A 39 8.84 -7.92 4.47
N GLN A 40 10.01 -7.57 3.93
CA GLN A 40 10.09 -6.70 2.76
C GLN A 40 9.31 -7.26 1.57
N THR A 41 9.51 -8.54 1.25
CA THR A 41 8.79 -9.21 0.16
C THR A 41 7.29 -9.19 0.38
N LEU A 42 6.82 -9.48 1.59
CA LEU A 42 5.38 -9.48 1.89
C LEU A 42 4.76 -8.09 1.74
N ILE A 43 5.46 -7.03 2.16
CA ILE A 43 4.98 -5.66 2.03
C ILE A 43 5.01 -5.20 0.58
N LYS A 44 6.07 -5.51 -0.17
CA LYS A 44 6.15 -5.23 -1.61
C LYS A 44 5.02 -5.90 -2.39
N ASN A 45 4.65 -7.13 -2.03
CA ASN A 45 3.51 -7.81 -2.65
C ASN A 45 2.19 -7.08 -2.37
N ALA A 46 1.96 -6.61 -1.15
CA ALA A 46 0.78 -5.82 -0.80
C ALA A 46 0.74 -4.48 -1.56
N LEU A 47 1.87 -3.76 -1.62
CA LEU A 47 1.98 -2.51 -2.41
C LEU A 47 1.72 -2.75 -3.90
N LYS A 48 2.30 -3.83 -4.46
CA LYS A 48 2.08 -4.21 -5.86
C LYS A 48 0.62 -4.53 -6.13
N ARG A 49 -0.03 -5.27 -5.24
CA ARG A 49 -1.47 -5.56 -5.32
C ARG A 49 -2.32 -4.28 -5.34
N ILE A 50 -1.99 -3.29 -4.51
CA ILE A 50 -2.68 -1.98 -4.53
C ILE A 50 -2.47 -1.31 -5.89
N SER A 51 -1.22 -1.26 -6.36
CA SER A 51 -0.83 -0.67 -7.65
C SER A 51 -1.56 -1.28 -8.85
N GLU A 52 -1.85 -2.58 -8.79
CA GLU A 52 -2.48 -3.35 -9.87
C GLU A 52 -4.01 -3.42 -9.77
N HIS A 53 -4.62 -2.86 -8.70
CA HIS A 53 -6.06 -3.02 -8.45
C HIS A 53 -6.96 -2.24 -9.42
N GLY A 54 -6.48 -1.13 -9.99
CA GLY A 54 -7.26 -0.30 -10.90
C GLY A 54 -6.95 1.20 -10.76
N PRO A 55 -7.89 2.09 -11.16
CA PRO A 55 -7.69 3.53 -11.02
C PRO A 55 -7.66 3.92 -9.55
N LEU A 56 -6.47 4.27 -9.09
CA LEU A 56 -6.22 4.78 -7.75
C LEU A 56 -6.40 6.31 -7.71
N SER A 57 -6.71 6.84 -6.53
CA SER A 57 -6.56 8.27 -6.28
C SER A 57 -5.11 8.70 -6.49
N SER A 58 -4.91 10.00 -6.78
CA SER A 58 -3.57 10.58 -6.92
C SER A 58 -2.70 10.35 -5.69
N ASP A 59 -3.29 10.47 -4.50
CA ASP A 59 -2.57 10.39 -3.22
C ASP A 59 -2.05 8.97 -2.98
N VAL A 60 -2.91 7.95 -3.18
CA VAL A 60 -2.50 6.55 -3.00
C VAL A 60 -1.55 6.11 -4.11
N TYR A 61 -1.80 6.51 -5.36
CA TYR A 61 -0.93 6.19 -6.49
C TYR A 61 0.50 6.72 -6.26
N GLU A 62 0.64 7.97 -5.81
CA GLU A 62 1.94 8.59 -5.55
C GLU A 62 2.73 7.80 -4.49
N ILE A 63 2.07 7.46 -3.37
CA ILE A 63 2.70 6.74 -2.26
C ILE A 63 3.14 5.35 -2.71
N VAL A 64 2.26 4.59 -3.36
CA VAL A 64 2.53 3.22 -3.78
C VAL A 64 3.62 3.19 -4.84
N SER A 65 3.53 4.06 -5.85
CA SER A 65 4.53 4.13 -6.92
C SER A 65 5.91 4.49 -6.37
N LYS A 66 6.02 5.51 -5.51
CA LYS A 66 7.30 5.90 -4.88
C LYS A 66 7.89 4.81 -4.00
N SER A 67 7.05 3.96 -3.42
CA SER A 67 7.49 2.88 -2.53
C SER A 67 7.99 1.65 -3.27
N LEU A 68 7.59 1.49 -4.53
CA LEU A 68 8.01 0.39 -5.41
C LEU A 68 9.24 0.74 -6.27
N LEU A 69 9.65 2.01 -6.30
CA LEU A 69 10.94 2.48 -6.85
C LEU A 69 12.11 2.09 -5.94
#